data_AF-A0AB35WII3-F1
#
_entry.id   AF-A0AB35WII3-F1
#
_cell.length_a   1.000
_cell.length_b   1.000
_cell.length_c   1.000
_cell.angle_alpha   90.00
_cell.angle_beta   90.00
_cell.angle_gamma   90.00
#
_symmetry.space_group_name_H-M   'P 1'
#
loop_
_entity.id
_entity.type
_entity.pdbx_description
1 polymer ?
#
loop_
_entity_poly.entity_id
_entity_poly.type
_entity_poly.pdbx_seq_one_letter_code
_entity_poly.pdbx_strand_id
1 'polypeptide(L)'
;MVTRTDQLLRKAMRGYLEYLGNTPLPERIKNSAAFDDVYHFLLNGSGRLELRRADVATVRVFLWNYQYRRCAVTGKPLRLESAVLDHCHRTGRVRAVVHRSANAAEGGYYAGSLCGLAHDSMSVMLVSYRRQYKGIGAIYPLKTEQLT
;
A
#
# COMPACT_ATOMS: atom_id res chain seq x y z
N MET A 1 6.35 -16.10 16.52
CA MET A 1 6.61 -17.23 15.60
C MET A 1 6.02 -16.88 14.24
N VAL A 2 6.77 -17.10 13.15
CA VAL A 2 6.22 -16.91 11.78
C VAL A 2 5.35 -18.12 11.47
N THR A 3 4.07 -17.90 11.15
CA THR A 3 3.14 -19.00 10.86
C THR A 3 3.44 -19.60 9.47
N ARG A 4 3.04 -20.86 9.24
CA ARG A 4 3.08 -21.48 7.91
C ARG A 4 2.33 -20.64 6.88
N THR A 5 1.22 -20.04 7.28
CA THR A 5 0.42 -19.10 6.48
C THR A 5 1.23 -17.88 6.06
N ASP A 6 2.01 -17.28 6.96
CA ASP A 6 2.87 -16.12 6.63
C ASP A 6 3.95 -16.48 5.61
N GLN A 7 4.54 -17.68 5.71
CA GLN A 7 5.57 -18.12 4.77
C GLN A 7 5.00 -18.34 3.36
N LEU A 8 3.82 -18.96 3.27
CA LEU A 8 3.11 -19.15 2.01
C LEU A 8 2.71 -17.82 1.39
N LEU A 9 2.21 -16.89 2.20
CA LEU A 9 1.84 -15.57 1.75
C LEU A 9 3.05 -14.80 1.20
N ARG A 10 4.19 -14.83 1.90
CA ARG A 10 5.44 -14.22 1.43
C ARG A 10 5.95 -14.86 0.14
N LYS A 11 5.78 -16.17 -0.03
CA LYS A 11 6.13 -16.86 -1.27
C LYS A 11 5.21 -16.43 -2.42
N ALA A 12 3.90 -16.38 -2.19
CA ALA A 12 2.92 -15.92 -3.16
C ALA A 12 3.17 -14.46 -3.58
N MET A 13 3.42 -13.57 -2.61
CA MET A 13 3.75 -12.16 -2.89
C MET A 13 5.06 -12.01 -3.68
N ARG A 14 6.08 -12.83 -3.42
CA ARG A 14 7.33 -12.81 -4.21
C ARG A 14 7.10 -13.30 -5.64
N GLY A 15 6.44 -14.44 -5.81
CA GLY A 15 6.09 -14.95 -7.14
C GLY A 15 5.23 -13.97 -7.94
N TYR A 16 4.30 -13.27 -7.28
CA TYR A 16 3.53 -12.18 -7.87
C TYR A 16 4.42 -11.04 -8.38
N LEU A 17 5.42 -10.62 -7.61
CA LEU A 17 6.32 -9.54 -8.02
C LEU A 17 7.25 -9.95 -9.15
N GLU A 18 7.75 -11.17 -9.13
CA GLU A 18 8.54 -11.76 -10.22
C GLU A 18 7.70 -11.81 -11.51
N TYR A 19 6.42 -12.17 -11.41
CA TYR A 19 5.49 -12.12 -12.52
C TYR A 19 5.31 -10.67 -13.02
N LEU A 20 4.91 -9.76 -12.14
CA LEU A 20 4.63 -8.36 -12.52
C LEU A 20 5.82 -7.57 -13.05
N GLY A 21 7.03 -7.84 -12.55
CA GLY A 21 8.25 -7.20 -13.02
C GLY A 21 8.51 -7.44 -14.51
N ASN A 22 7.98 -8.56 -15.04
CA ASN A 22 8.21 -9.02 -16.41
C ASN A 22 6.99 -8.86 -17.32
N THR A 23 5.83 -8.43 -16.79
CA THR A 23 4.54 -8.50 -17.51
C THR A 23 4.04 -7.11 -17.96
N PRO A 24 3.76 -6.88 -19.25
CA PRO A 24 3.14 -5.65 -19.78
C PRO A 24 1.77 -5.33 -19.15
N LEU A 25 1.32 -4.07 -19.21
CA LEU A 25 0.02 -3.65 -18.63
C LEU A 25 -1.20 -4.42 -19.18
N PRO A 26 -1.30 -4.73 -20.49
CA PRO A 26 -2.42 -5.51 -21.02
C PRO A 26 -2.53 -6.92 -20.41
N GLU A 27 -1.40 -7.59 -20.19
CA GLU A 27 -1.37 -8.90 -19.56
C GLU A 27 -1.72 -8.84 -18.07
N ARG A 28 -1.45 -7.73 -17.39
CA ARG A 28 -1.92 -7.54 -16.02
C ARG A 28 -3.44 -7.43 -15.93
N ILE A 29 -4.06 -6.73 -16.87
CA ILE A 29 -5.52 -6.59 -16.91
C ILE A 29 -6.16 -7.97 -17.12
N LYS A 30 -5.58 -8.78 -18.01
CA LYS A 30 -6.05 -10.15 -18.28
C LYS A 30 -5.97 -11.08 -17.06
N ASN A 31 -4.99 -10.88 -16.18
CA ASN A 31 -4.77 -11.70 -14.98
C ASN A 31 -5.27 -11.05 -13.68
N SER A 32 -6.14 -10.03 -13.79
CA SER A 32 -6.69 -9.28 -12.65
C SER A 32 -7.33 -10.17 -11.58
N ALA A 33 -8.02 -11.26 -11.96
CA ALA A 33 -8.64 -12.19 -11.01
C ALA A 33 -7.64 -12.81 -10.01
N ALA A 34 -6.48 -13.26 -10.49
CA ALA A 34 -5.44 -13.82 -9.61
C ALA A 34 -4.83 -12.76 -8.67
N PHE A 35 -4.92 -11.48 -9.06
CA PHE A 35 -4.44 -10.35 -8.25
C PHE A 35 -5.47 -9.92 -7.22
N ASP A 36 -6.74 -9.94 -7.60
CA ASP A 36 -7.88 -9.73 -6.71
C ASP A 36 -7.92 -10.81 -5.62
N ASP A 37 -7.62 -12.07 -5.92
CA ASP A 37 -7.56 -13.14 -4.92
C ASP A 37 -6.52 -12.87 -3.82
N VAL A 38 -5.31 -12.41 -4.18
CA VAL A 38 -4.27 -12.07 -3.20
C VAL A 38 -4.67 -10.83 -2.39
N TYR A 39 -5.23 -9.81 -3.04
CA TYR A 39 -5.69 -8.61 -2.36
C TYR A 39 -6.86 -8.90 -1.42
N HIS A 40 -7.85 -9.69 -1.87
CA HIS A 40 -9.00 -10.10 -1.06
C HIS A 40 -8.59 -11.04 0.06
N PHE A 41 -7.60 -11.91 -0.14
CA PHE A 41 -7.04 -12.69 0.96
C PHE A 41 -6.40 -11.77 2.01
N LEU A 42 -5.65 -10.76 1.59
CA LEU A 42 -5.10 -9.76 2.51
C LEU A 42 -6.19 -8.90 3.16
N LEU A 43 -7.27 -8.59 2.44
CA LEU A 43 -8.37 -7.74 2.92
C LEU A 43 -9.29 -8.48 3.91
N ASN A 44 -9.62 -9.73 3.61
CA ASN A 44 -10.67 -10.52 4.25
C ASN A 44 -10.14 -11.71 5.05
N GLY A 45 -8.85 -12.05 4.92
CA GLY A 45 -8.24 -13.16 5.65
C GLY A 45 -8.10 -12.86 7.14
N SER A 46 -8.19 -13.92 7.96
CA SER A 46 -7.91 -13.86 9.40
C SER A 46 -6.41 -13.72 9.71
N GLY A 47 -5.55 -13.83 8.70
CA GLY A 47 -4.09 -13.74 8.82
C GLY A 47 -3.60 -12.29 8.98
N ARG A 48 -2.56 -12.13 9.81
CA ARG A 48 -1.89 -10.84 10.05
C ARG A 48 -0.45 -10.96 9.60
N LEU A 49 -0.14 -10.46 8.41
CA LEU A 49 1.23 -10.45 7.88
C LEU A 49 2.01 -9.28 8.49
N GLU A 50 2.88 -9.56 9.46
CA GLU A 50 3.82 -8.56 9.95
C GLU A 50 4.95 -8.33 8.94
N LEU A 51 5.03 -7.12 8.40
CA LEU A 51 6.04 -6.78 7.41
C LEU A 51 7.41 -6.61 8.08
N ARG A 52 8.42 -7.22 7.48
CA ARG A 52 9.82 -6.85 7.70
C ARG A 52 10.15 -5.68 6.79
N ARG A 53 11.23 -4.95 7.09
CA ARG A 53 11.70 -3.85 6.23
C ARG A 53 11.87 -4.28 4.76
N ALA A 54 12.38 -5.49 4.51
CA ALA A 54 12.51 -6.04 3.16
C ALA A 54 11.16 -6.24 2.45
N ASP A 55 10.11 -6.61 3.18
CA ASP A 55 8.78 -6.83 2.60
C ASP A 55 8.05 -5.52 2.28
N VAL A 56 8.43 -4.39 2.89
CA VAL A 56 7.80 -3.09 2.62
C VAL A 56 7.95 -2.70 1.15
N ALA A 57 9.15 -2.89 0.59
CA ALA A 57 9.39 -2.63 -0.82
C ALA A 57 8.50 -3.52 -1.71
N THR A 58 8.38 -4.80 -1.35
CA THR A 58 7.54 -5.78 -2.03
C THR A 58 6.06 -5.38 -2.00
N VAL A 59 5.50 -5.11 -0.82
CA VAL A 59 4.09 -4.72 -0.63
C VAL A 59 3.79 -3.41 -1.35
N ARG A 60 4.74 -2.46 -1.35
CA ARG A 60 4.61 -1.21 -2.09
C ARG A 60 4.48 -1.45 -3.60
N VAL A 61 5.33 -2.29 -4.19
CA VAL A 61 5.23 -2.60 -5.63
C VAL A 61 3.93 -3.33 -5.93
N PHE A 62 3.51 -4.25 -5.07
CA PHE A 62 2.24 -4.96 -5.19
C PHE A 62 1.05 -3.98 -5.25
N LEU A 63 0.89 -3.15 -4.21
CA LEU A 63 -0.21 -2.19 -4.12
C LEU A 63 -0.14 -1.12 -5.20
N TRP A 64 1.05 -0.70 -5.62
CA TRP A 64 1.20 0.24 -6.73
C TRP A 64 0.65 -0.30 -8.03
N ASN A 65 0.90 -1.57 -8.33
CA ASN A 65 0.32 -2.22 -9.50
C ASN A 65 -1.19 -2.45 -9.34
N TYR A 66 -1.63 -2.90 -8.16
CA TYR A 66 -3.05 -3.12 -7.86
C TYR A 66 -3.87 -1.82 -8.00
N GLN A 67 -3.31 -0.69 -7.58
CA GLN A 67 -3.93 0.63 -7.72
C GLN A 67 -3.76 1.24 -9.12
N TYR A 68 -3.43 0.43 -10.12
CA TYR A 68 -3.20 0.87 -11.50
C TYR A 68 -2.19 2.02 -11.62
N ARG A 69 -1.19 2.03 -10.73
CA ARG A 69 -0.12 3.04 -10.67
C ARG A 69 -0.65 4.45 -10.36
N ARG A 70 -1.76 4.53 -9.64
CA ARG A 70 -2.38 5.78 -9.20
C ARG A 70 -2.34 5.89 -7.68
N CYS A 71 -2.24 7.12 -7.20
CA CYS A 71 -2.33 7.39 -5.77
C CYS A 71 -3.74 7.15 -5.26
N ALA A 72 -3.87 6.39 -4.16
CA ALA A 72 -5.17 6.09 -3.57
C ALA A 72 -5.91 7.31 -3.00
N VAL A 73 -5.18 8.38 -2.65
CA VAL A 73 -5.80 9.62 -2.15
C VAL A 73 -6.26 10.52 -3.31
N THR A 74 -5.36 10.78 -4.26
CA THR A 74 -5.58 11.84 -5.27
C THR A 74 -6.10 11.32 -6.60
N GLY A 75 -6.01 10.00 -6.85
CA GLY A 75 -6.22 9.40 -8.15
C GLY A 75 -5.20 9.84 -9.21
N LYS A 76 -4.21 10.67 -8.91
CA LYS A 76 -3.22 11.12 -9.89
C LYS A 76 -2.20 10.01 -10.20
N PRO A 77 -1.58 10.02 -11.39
CA PRO A 77 -0.47 9.12 -11.69
C PRO A 77 0.60 9.17 -10.61
N LEU A 78 1.06 7.99 -10.19
CA LEU A 78 2.06 7.83 -9.14
C LEU A 78 3.25 7.08 -9.73
N ARG A 79 4.43 7.69 -9.71
CA ARG A 79 5.67 7.00 -10.07
C ARG A 79 6.12 6.13 -8.90
N LEU A 80 6.66 4.94 -9.18
CA LEU A 80 7.00 3.97 -8.13
C LEU A 80 8.06 4.52 -7.16
N GLU A 81 9.01 5.31 -7.64
CA GLU A 81 10.07 5.93 -6.85
C GLU A 81 9.52 6.96 -5.85
N SER A 82 8.38 7.57 -6.20
CA SER A 82 7.66 8.55 -5.38
C SER A 82 6.54 7.94 -4.55
N ALA A 83 6.22 6.66 -4.77
CA ALA A 83 5.22 5.94 -4.01
C ALA A 83 5.73 5.66 -2.60
N VAL A 84 4.89 6.00 -1.61
CA VAL A 84 5.11 5.65 -0.21
C VAL A 84 3.99 4.73 0.25
N LEU A 85 4.33 3.79 1.13
CA LEU A 85 3.39 2.84 1.68
C LEU A 85 2.76 3.45 2.95
N ASP A 86 1.50 3.80 2.83
CA ASP A 86 0.74 4.41 3.92
C ASP A 86 0.14 3.33 4.83
N HIS A 87 0.00 3.65 6.12
CA HIS A 87 -0.57 2.75 7.11
C HIS A 87 -1.32 3.53 8.20
N CYS A 88 -2.28 2.86 8.84
CA CYS A 88 -3.00 3.43 9.96
C CYS A 88 -2.12 3.41 11.21
N HIS A 89 -1.71 4.57 11.73
CA HIS A 89 -0.85 4.66 12.92
C HIS A 89 -1.47 4.05 14.19
N ARG A 90 -2.80 3.91 14.25
CA ARG A 90 -3.49 3.27 15.39
C ARG A 90 -3.43 1.75 15.39
N THR A 91 -3.45 1.14 14.20
CA THR A 91 -3.57 -0.34 14.07
C THR A 91 -2.33 -0.98 13.43
N GLY A 92 -1.44 -0.19 12.87
CA GLY A 92 -0.32 -0.62 12.04
C GLY A 92 -0.74 -1.15 10.66
N ARG A 93 -2.04 -1.28 10.35
CA ARG A 93 -2.49 -1.85 9.07
C ARG A 93 -2.11 -0.97 7.90
N VAL A 94 -1.42 -1.56 6.93
CA VAL A 94 -1.13 -0.94 5.63
C VAL A 94 -2.44 -0.59 4.94
N ARG A 95 -2.56 0.62 4.42
CA ARG A 95 -3.76 1.09 3.71
C ARG A 95 -3.60 1.00 2.20
N ALA A 96 -2.60 1.70 1.66
CA ALA A 96 -2.43 1.86 0.22
C ALA A 96 -1.02 2.41 -0.09
N VAL A 97 -0.70 2.57 -1.36
CA VAL A 97 0.38 3.45 -1.79
C VAL A 97 -0.15 4.81 -2.24
N VAL A 98 0.57 5.86 -1.85
CA VAL A 98 0.18 7.25 -2.10
C VAL A 98 1.40 8.09 -2.48
N HIS A 99 1.18 9.32 -2.94
CA HIS A 99 2.25 10.31 -3.05
C HIS A 99 2.79 10.68 -1.66
N ARG A 100 4.09 10.97 -1.56
CA ARG A 100 4.72 11.42 -0.30
C ARG A 100 4.01 12.62 0.34
N SER A 101 3.62 13.62 -0.45
CA SER A 101 2.92 14.81 0.06
C SER A 101 1.50 14.51 0.53
N ALA A 102 0.78 13.62 -0.16
CA ALA A 102 -0.53 13.14 0.31
C ALA A 102 -0.40 12.33 1.62
N ASN A 103 0.64 11.50 1.75
CA ASN A 103 0.94 10.78 2.99
C ASN A 103 1.26 11.72 4.16
N ALA A 104 2.07 12.76 3.89
CA ALA A 104 2.40 13.77 4.88
C ALA A 104 1.14 14.52 5.34
N ALA A 105 0.29 14.93 4.38
CA ALA A 105 -0.98 15.59 4.68
C ALA A 105 -1.95 14.69 5.46
N GLU A 106 -1.94 13.38 5.21
CA GLU A 106 -2.70 12.41 6.02
C GLU A 106 -2.28 12.44 7.49
N GLY A 107 -0.98 12.60 7.76
CA GLY A 107 -0.40 12.79 9.08
C GLY A 107 -0.51 14.23 9.63
N GLY A 108 -1.20 15.14 8.94
CA GLY A 108 -1.40 16.53 9.36
C GLY A 108 -0.26 17.49 8.95
N TYR A 109 0.72 17.02 8.17
CA TYR A 109 1.85 17.84 7.72
C TYR A 109 1.73 18.18 6.23
N TYR A 110 1.46 19.44 5.92
CA TYR A 110 1.30 19.92 4.55
C TYR A 110 2.62 20.55 4.07
N ALA A 111 3.40 19.80 3.29
CA ALA A 111 4.67 20.27 2.75
C ALA A 111 4.68 20.35 1.22
N GLY A 112 5.18 21.48 0.72
CA GLY A 112 5.38 21.74 -0.70
C GLY A 112 4.09 21.69 -1.52
N SER A 113 4.21 21.41 -2.82
CA SER A 113 3.07 21.21 -3.70
C SER A 113 2.34 19.91 -3.36
N LEU A 114 1.06 20.00 -2.98
CA LEU A 114 0.17 18.88 -2.63
C LEU A 114 -0.27 18.09 -3.89
N CYS A 115 0.70 17.64 -4.67
CA CYS A 115 0.48 17.04 -5.99
C CYS A 115 -0.27 17.99 -6.95
N GLY A 116 -0.09 19.31 -6.81
CA GLY A 116 -0.86 20.30 -7.56
C GLY A 116 -2.35 20.30 -7.20
N LEU A 117 -2.70 20.08 -5.93
CA LEU A 117 -4.05 20.26 -5.38
C LEU A 117 -4.04 21.41 -4.38
N ALA A 118 -5.20 22.07 -4.24
CA ALA A 118 -5.43 22.98 -3.14
C ALA A 118 -5.56 22.21 -1.81
N HIS A 119 -5.27 22.89 -0.71
CA HIS A 119 -5.35 22.33 0.64
C HIS A 119 -6.76 21.78 0.96
N ASP A 120 -7.81 22.50 0.58
CA ASP A 120 -9.19 22.11 0.86
C ASP A 120 -9.59 20.85 0.08
N SER A 121 -9.20 20.77 -1.20
CA SER A 121 -9.41 19.57 -2.02
C SER A 121 -8.71 18.35 -1.42
N MET A 122 -7.45 18.52 -0.99
CA MET A 122 -6.70 17.44 -0.32
C MET A 122 -7.40 17.00 0.96
N SER A 123 -7.88 17.93 1.77
CA SER A 123 -8.55 17.63 3.04
C SER A 123 -9.83 16.82 2.83
N VAL A 124 -10.65 17.17 1.84
CA VAL A 124 -11.84 16.40 1.46
C VAL A 124 -11.45 15.00 0.96
N MET A 125 -10.44 14.89 0.11
CA MET A 125 -9.96 13.60 -0.41
C MET A 125 -9.45 12.69 0.72
N LEU A 126 -8.74 13.23 1.72
CA LEU A 126 -8.25 12.47 2.87
C LEU A 126 -9.39 11.90 3.73
N VAL A 127 -10.53 12.61 3.85
CA VAL A 127 -11.72 12.07 4.53
C VAL A 127 -12.27 10.85 3.79
N SER A 128 -12.44 10.95 2.47
CA SER A 128 -12.89 9.83 1.64
C SER A 128 -11.91 8.66 1.68
N TYR A 129 -10.61 8.94 1.59
CA TYR A 129 -9.55 7.95 1.71
C TYR A 129 -9.62 7.17 3.02
N ARG A 130 -9.74 7.84 4.17
CA ARG A 130 -9.86 7.18 5.49
C ARG A 130 -11.14 6.36 5.64
N ARG A 131 -12.20 6.67 4.87
CA ARG A 131 -13.44 5.90 4.85
C ARG A 131 -13.29 4.62 4.01
N GLN A 132 -12.65 4.72 2.84
CA GLN A 132 -12.47 3.61 1.91
C GLN A 132 -11.34 2.66 2.33
N TYR A 133 -10.21 3.19 2.78
CA TYR A 133 -9.01 2.41 3.09
C TYR A 133 -8.86 2.19 4.60
N LYS A 134 -9.53 1.15 5.12
CA LYS A 134 -9.44 0.75 6.55
C LYS A 134 -8.16 0.00 6.92
N GLY A 135 -7.45 -0.46 5.90
CA GLY A 135 -6.21 -1.19 6.03
C GLY A 135 -6.40 -2.69 5.80
N ILE A 136 -5.43 -3.28 5.11
CA ILE A 136 -5.37 -4.72 4.82
C ILE A 136 -4.69 -5.47 5.98
N GLY A 137 -4.76 -6.79 5.97
CA GLY A 137 -4.11 -7.73 6.88
C GLY A 137 -2.58 -7.75 6.81
N ALA A 138 -1.95 -6.70 6.28
CA ALA A 138 -0.51 -6.46 6.36
C ALA A 138 -0.22 -5.36 7.37
N ILE A 139 0.70 -5.60 8.30
CA ILE A 139 1.07 -4.68 9.37
C ILE A 139 2.42 -4.05 9.04
N TYR A 140 2.43 -2.73 8.92
CA TYR A 140 3.64 -1.95 8.71
C TYR A 140 4.61 -2.18 9.88
N PRO A 141 5.93 -2.28 9.64
CA PRO A 141 6.87 -2.45 10.73
C PRO A 141 6.76 -1.23 11.65
N LEU A 142 6.47 -1.46 12.94
CA LEU A 142 6.55 -0.41 13.94
C LEU A 142 7.98 0.16 13.88
N LYS A 143 8.13 1.49 13.95
CA LYS A 143 9.39 2.02 14.47
C LYS A 143 9.46 1.49 15.89
N THR A 144 10.33 0.51 16.14
CA THR A 144 10.81 0.29 17.49
C THR A 144 11.31 1.66 17.93
N GLU A 145 10.66 2.25 18.92
CA GLU A 145 11.24 3.39 19.62
C GLU A 145 12.67 2.99 19.94
N GLN A 146 13.61 3.85 19.56
CA GLN A 146 14.93 3.82 20.15
C GLN A 146 14.72 4.15 21.64
N LEU A 147 14.36 3.13 22.41
CA LEU A 147 14.54 3.11 23.86
C LEU A 147 16.03 2.80 24.07
N THR A 148 16.84 3.82 23.84
CA THR A 148 18.23 3.94 24.29
C THR A 148 18.50 5.39 24.58
#